data_AF-A0A5J4RYS7-F1
#
_entry.id   AF-A0A5J4RYS7-F1
#
_cell.length_a   1.000
_cell.length_b   1.000
_cell.length_c   1.000
_cell.angle_alpha   90.00
_cell.angle_beta   90.00
_cell.angle_gamma   90.00
#
_symmetry.space_group_name_H-M   'P 1'
#
loop_
_entity.id
_entity.type
_entity.pdbx_description
1 polymer ?
#
loop_
_entity_poly.entity_id
_entity_poly.type
_entity_poly.pdbx_seq_one_letter_code
_entity_poly.pdbx_strand_id
1 'polypeptide(L)'
;KKMWEETTKYGEGWNFGPRVESVATVWEVATKVLENYGKGELRDVSDPNTLHEANLLMLDVSKAKVRLGWETKMGIRESIEMAVEWYKKYIKGNIYSVCVKQINFYVQIRK
;
A
#
# COMPACT_ATOMS: atom_id res chain seq x y z
N LYS A 1 17.19 5.44 -16.94
CA LYS A 1 18.24 4.88 -17.82
C LYS A 1 17.66 3.76 -18.71
N LYS A 2 17.23 2.60 -18.17
CA LYS A 2 16.62 1.49 -18.96
C LYS A 2 15.50 1.87 -19.93
N MET A 3 14.49 2.63 -19.50
CA MET A 3 13.40 3.05 -20.39
C MET A 3 13.87 3.91 -21.58
N TRP A 4 14.89 4.73 -21.38
CA TRP A 4 15.43 5.62 -22.41
C TRP A 4 16.36 4.87 -23.38
N GLU A 5 17.10 3.89 -22.88
CA GLU A 5 18.10 3.14 -23.66
C GLU A 5 17.53 1.90 -24.37
N GLU A 6 16.50 1.29 -23.81
CA GLU A 6 15.83 0.09 -24.34
C GLU A 6 14.33 0.40 -24.53
N THR A 7 14.02 1.45 -25.30
CA THR A 7 12.67 2.02 -25.46
C THR A 7 11.66 1.00 -25.97
N THR A 8 12.06 0.11 -26.89
CA THR A 8 11.20 -0.96 -27.42
C THR A 8 10.86 -2.02 -26.38
N LYS A 9 11.68 -2.18 -25.33
CA LYS A 9 11.52 -3.21 -24.30
C LYS A 9 10.82 -2.70 -23.05
N TYR A 10 11.00 -1.42 -22.72
CA TYR A 10 10.48 -0.84 -21.47
C TYR A 10 9.56 0.37 -21.65
N GLY A 11 9.50 0.96 -22.85
CA GLY A 11 8.64 2.11 -23.20
C GLY A 11 7.18 1.72 -23.45
N GLU A 12 6.59 0.98 -22.51
CA GLU A 12 5.22 0.47 -22.56
C GLU A 12 4.48 0.72 -21.24
N GLY A 13 3.19 0.40 -21.16
CA GLY A 13 2.42 0.49 -19.92
C GLY A 13 2.79 -0.60 -18.91
N TRP A 14 2.79 -0.25 -17.62
CA TRP A 14 3.14 -1.13 -16.50
C TRP A 14 2.12 -1.01 -15.37
N ASN A 15 1.64 -2.14 -14.87
CA ASN A 15 0.82 -2.20 -13.67
C ASN A 15 1.71 -2.48 -12.45
N PHE A 16 1.47 -1.75 -11.37
CA PHE A 16 2.09 -1.95 -10.07
C PHE A 16 1.00 -2.04 -9.02
N GLY A 17 1.09 -3.03 -8.16
CA GLY A 17 0.05 -3.29 -7.18
C GLY A 17 0.46 -4.39 -6.20
N PRO A 18 -0.32 -4.54 -5.12
CA PRO A 18 -0.11 -5.58 -4.13
C PRO A 18 -0.27 -6.98 -4.74
N ARG A 19 0.25 -7.98 -4.05
CA ARG A 19 -0.08 -9.37 -4.38
C ARG A 19 -1.54 -9.65 -4.02
N VAL A 20 -2.16 -10.62 -4.69
CA VAL A 20 -3.55 -11.02 -4.45
C VAL A 20 -3.76 -11.46 -2.99
N GLU A 21 -2.72 -12.00 -2.34
CA GLU A 21 -2.78 -12.39 -0.93
C GLU A 21 -2.88 -11.20 0.04
N SER A 22 -2.71 -9.96 -0.45
CA SER A 22 -2.83 -8.73 0.36
C SER A 22 -4.19 -8.06 0.23
N VAL A 23 -5.17 -8.72 -0.40
CA VAL A 23 -6.55 -8.25 -0.43
C VAL A 23 -7.11 -8.25 0.99
N ALA A 24 -7.69 -7.12 1.39
CA ALA A 24 -8.36 -6.96 2.67
C ALA A 24 -9.62 -6.13 2.50
N THR A 25 -10.61 -6.42 3.34
CA THR A 25 -11.85 -5.64 3.44
C THR A 25 -11.59 -4.30 4.11
N VAL A 26 -12.49 -3.33 3.89
CA VAL A 26 -12.46 -2.03 4.58
C VAL A 26 -12.46 -2.23 6.11
N TRP A 27 -13.26 -3.17 6.60
CA TRP A 27 -13.36 -3.45 8.04
C TRP A 27 -12.03 -3.96 8.62
N GLU A 28 -11.33 -4.86 7.93
CA GLU A 28 -10.02 -5.36 8.37
C GLU A 28 -8.96 -4.24 8.40
N VAL A 29 -8.96 -3.38 7.38
CA VAL A 29 -8.05 -2.22 7.33
C VAL A 29 -8.36 -1.26 8.49
N ALA A 30 -9.62 -0.90 8.68
CA ALA A 30 -10.05 0.00 9.74
C ALA A 30 -9.72 -0.56 11.14
N THR A 31 -9.90 -1.87 11.33
CA THR A 31 -9.57 -2.57 12.59
C THR A 31 -8.08 -2.45 12.89
N LYS A 32 -7.22 -2.77 11.90
CA LYS A 32 -5.76 -2.65 12.06
C LYS A 32 -5.31 -1.22 12.30
N VAL A 33 -5.95 -0.24 11.66
CA VAL A 33 -5.68 1.18 11.92
C VAL A 33 -6.00 1.51 13.38
N LEU A 34 -7.18 1.10 13.88
CA LEU A 34 -7.60 1.36 15.25
C LEU A 34 -6.62 0.75 16.27
N GLU A 35 -6.24 -0.52 16.07
CA GLU A 35 -5.26 -1.24 16.89
C GLU A 35 -3.90 -0.49 16.95
N ASN A 36 -3.41 -0.02 15.80
CA ASN A 36 -2.15 0.71 15.72
C ASN A 36 -2.23 2.15 16.25
N TYR A 37 -3.38 2.79 16.10
CA TYR A 37 -3.59 4.16 16.54
C TYR A 37 -3.71 4.20 18.08
N GLY A 38 -4.37 3.18 18.65
CA GLY A 38 -4.52 2.94 20.08
C GLY A 38 -5.72 3.64 20.72
N LYS A 39 -6.59 4.27 19.92
CA LYS A 39 -7.81 4.93 20.41
C LYS A 39 -8.83 5.13 19.28
N GLY A 40 -10.11 5.14 19.65
CA GLY A 40 -11.25 5.32 18.74
C GLY A 40 -12.23 4.15 18.87
N GLU A 41 -13.26 4.18 18.04
CA GLU A 41 -14.28 3.13 17.94
C GLU A 41 -14.63 2.95 16.46
N LEU A 42 -14.79 1.70 16.02
CA LEU A 42 -15.38 1.41 14.71
C LEU A 42 -16.88 1.20 14.87
N ARG A 43 -17.64 1.80 13.96
CA ARG A 43 -19.08 1.60 13.87
C ARG A 43 -19.41 1.15 12.45
N ASP A 44 -20.08 0.02 12.35
CA ASP A 44 -20.65 -0.42 11.09
C ASP A 44 -21.89 0.42 10.80
N VAL A 45 -21.86 1.12 9.68
CA VAL A 45 -22.96 1.96 9.18
C VAL A 45 -23.41 1.50 7.80
N SER A 46 -23.06 0.27 7.41
CA SER A 46 -23.49 -0.31 6.15
C SER A 46 -25.00 -0.51 6.11
N ASP A 47 -25.60 -0.15 4.97
CA ASP A 47 -27.01 -0.47 4.69
C ASP A 47 -27.03 -1.76 3.86
N PRO A 48 -27.67 -2.84 4.36
CA PRO A 48 -27.75 -4.11 3.61
C PRO A 48 -28.52 -3.99 2.30
N ASN A 49 -29.26 -2.90 2.07
CA ASN A 49 -29.98 -2.63 0.83
C ASN A 49 -29.17 -1.82 -0.19
N THR A 50 -27.95 -1.40 0.16
CA THR A 50 -27.07 -0.69 -0.78
C THR A 50 -26.68 -1.63 -1.93
N LEU A 51 -26.67 -1.12 -3.16
CA LEU A 51 -26.13 -1.85 -4.30
C LEU A 51 -24.70 -2.29 -3.98
N HIS A 52 -24.43 -3.59 -4.05
CA HIS A 52 -23.06 -4.09 -3.97
C HIS A 52 -22.25 -3.47 -5.11
N GLU A 53 -21.23 -2.69 -4.75
CA GLU A 53 -20.26 -2.17 -5.71
C GLU A 53 -19.59 -3.33 -6.47
N ALA A 54 -19.06 -3.06 -7.66
CA ALA A 54 -18.51 -4.08 -8.54
C ALA A 54 -17.51 -5.02 -7.81
N ASN A 55 -17.45 -6.27 -8.26
CA ASN A 55 -16.44 -7.24 -7.83
C ASN A 55 -15.04 -6.59 -7.81
N LEU A 56 -14.27 -6.85 -6.75
CA LEU A 56 -12.93 -6.33 -6.50
C LEU A 56 -12.11 -6.17 -7.79
N LEU A 57 -11.85 -4.93 -8.19
CA LEU A 57 -10.99 -4.63 -9.34
C LEU A 57 -9.52 -4.81 -8.92
N MET A 58 -8.83 -5.78 -9.52
CA MET A 58 -7.40 -5.98 -9.34
C MET A 58 -6.67 -5.88 -10.67
N LEU A 59 -5.47 -5.28 -10.64
CA LEU A 59 -4.58 -5.24 -11.79
C LEU A 59 -3.75 -6.53 -11.85
N ASP A 60 -3.60 -7.08 -13.06
CA ASP A 60 -2.55 -8.08 -13.30
C ASP A 60 -1.18 -7.38 -13.32
N VAL A 61 -0.35 -7.69 -12.32
CA VAL A 61 1.01 -7.16 -12.13
C VAL A 61 2.11 -8.12 -12.58
N SER A 62 1.75 -9.25 -13.20
CA SER A 62 2.67 -10.31 -13.64
C SER A 62 3.75 -9.78 -14.58
N LYS A 63 3.41 -8.83 -15.47
CA LYS A 63 4.35 -8.18 -16.38
C LYS A 63 5.50 -7.50 -15.64
N ALA A 64 5.21 -6.69 -14.63
CA ALA A 64 6.22 -6.00 -13.83
C ALA A 64 7.08 -6.99 -13.03
N LYS A 65 6.45 -8.05 -12.48
CA LYS A 65 7.16 -9.12 -11.79
C LYS A 65 8.15 -9.84 -12.69
N VAL A 66 7.71 -10.32 -13.85
CA VAL A 66 8.53 -11.14 -14.76
C VAL A 66 9.60 -10.31 -15.46
N ARG A 67 9.27 -9.13 -15.98
CA ARG A 67 10.20 -8.34 -16.83
C ARG A 67 11.08 -7.37 -16.05
N LEU A 68 10.65 -6.91 -14.88
CA LEU A 68 11.41 -5.97 -14.05
C LEU A 68 11.94 -6.60 -12.75
N GLY A 69 11.52 -7.83 -12.41
CA GLY A 69 11.76 -8.40 -11.09
C GLY A 69 11.13 -7.54 -9.98
N TRP A 70 10.06 -6.80 -10.30
CA TRP A 70 9.40 -5.91 -9.37
C TRP A 70 8.39 -6.68 -8.52
N GLU A 71 8.39 -6.41 -7.22
CA GLU A 71 7.41 -6.93 -6.29
C GLU A 71 7.24 -5.97 -5.11
N THR A 72 6.10 -6.07 -4.43
CA THR A 72 5.86 -5.31 -3.20
C THR A 72 6.75 -5.83 -2.08
N LYS A 73 7.49 -4.93 -1.45
CA LYS A 73 8.37 -5.26 -0.32
C LYS A 73 7.68 -5.31 1.04
N MET A 74 6.47 -4.76 1.13
CA MET A 74 5.71 -4.67 2.38
C MET A 74 4.35 -5.30 2.20
N GLY A 75 3.88 -5.95 3.26
CA GLY A 75 2.50 -6.38 3.40
C GLY A 75 1.59 -5.27 3.92
N ILE A 76 0.30 -5.57 3.99
CA ILE A 76 -0.72 -4.62 4.46
C ILE A 76 -0.49 -4.18 5.92
N ARG A 77 -0.01 -5.07 6.78
CA ARG A 77 0.23 -4.76 8.21
C ARG A 77 1.28 -3.66 8.38
N GLU A 78 2.46 -3.85 7.76
CA GLU A 78 3.56 -2.89 7.84
C GLU A 78 3.20 -1.56 7.19
N SER A 79 2.40 -1.61 6.12
CA SER A 79 1.90 -0.41 5.42
C SER A 79 0.97 0.41 6.31
N ILE A 80 0.06 -0.24 7.05
CA ILE A 80 -0.83 0.41 8.01
C ILE A 80 -0.04 0.97 9.20
N GLU A 81 0.92 0.22 9.75
CA GLU A 81 1.80 0.68 10.83
C GLU A 81 2.53 1.98 10.46
N MET A 82 3.15 2.02 9.27
CA MET A 82 3.85 3.21 8.78
C MET A 82 2.91 4.40 8.55
N ALA A 83 1.72 4.16 7.98
CA ALA A 83 0.73 5.21 7.79
C ALA A 83 0.27 5.79 9.13
N VAL A 84 -0.04 4.94 10.11
CA VAL A 84 -0.47 5.37 11.45
C VAL A 84 0.63 6.12 12.19
N GLU A 85 1.88 5.65 12.15
CA GLU A 85 3.03 6.37 12.74
C GLU A 85 3.13 7.79 12.15
N TRP A 86 3.00 7.92 10.83
CA TRP A 86 3.08 9.20 10.15
C TRP A 86 1.97 10.15 10.61
N TYR A 87 0.71 9.70 10.63
CA TYR A 87 -0.42 10.52 11.08
C TYR A 87 -0.31 10.93 12.56
N LYS A 88 0.23 10.07 13.43
CA LYS A 88 0.49 10.42 14.84
C LYS A 88 1.52 11.53 15.00
N LYS A 89 2.49 11.62 14.07
CA LYS A 89 3.57 12.61 14.11
C LYS A 89 3.26 13.87 13.32
N TYR A 90 2.30 13.84 12.39
CA TYR A 90 1.97 14.95 11.49
C TYR A 90 1.74 16.29 12.18
N ILE A 91 1.02 16.30 13.31
CA ILE A 91 0.62 17.55 13.97
C ILE A 91 1.77 18.21 14.76
N LYS A 92 2.72 17.42 15.28
CA LYS A 92 3.71 17.89 16.28
C LYS A 92 5.16 17.59 15.94
N GLY A 93 5.42 16.80 14.90
CA GLY A 93 6.74 16.28 14.57
C GLY A 93 7.36 16.95 13.36
N ASN A 94 8.68 16.78 13.21
CA ASN A 94 9.36 17.07 11.96
C ASN A 94 8.97 15.98 10.93
N ILE A 95 8.01 16.29 10.07
CA ILE A 95 7.49 15.30 9.11
C ILE A 95 8.50 14.93 8.04
N TYR A 96 9.38 15.86 7.66
CA TYR A 96 10.46 15.55 6.73
C TYR A 96 11.35 14.42 7.27
N SER A 97 11.74 14.47 8.55
CA SER A 97 12.58 13.40 9.13
C SER A 97 11.84 12.07 9.22
N VAL A 98 10.52 12.07 9.48
CA VAL A 98 9.69 10.86 9.44
C VAL A 98 9.65 10.27 8.02
N CYS A 99 9.40 11.08 7.00
CA CYS A 99 9.40 10.65 5.60
C CYS A 99 10.76 10.07 5.20
N VAL A 100 11.87 10.75 5.52
CA VAL A 100 13.23 10.25 5.22
C VAL A 100 13.50 8.93 5.93
N LYS A 101 13.13 8.80 7.22
CA LYS A 101 13.25 7.55 7.98
C LYS A 101 12.46 6.42 7.30
N GLN A 102 11.22 6.68 6.90
CA GLN A 102 10.33 5.70 6.28
C GLN A 102 10.80 5.27 4.88
N ILE A 103 11.31 6.20 4.08
CA ILE A 103 11.94 5.91 2.78
C ILE A 103 13.18 5.03 2.98
N ASN A 104 14.06 5.40 3.91
CA ASN A 104 15.27 4.62 4.20
C ASN A 104 14.93 3.21 4.69
N PHE A 105 13.91 3.07 5.55
CA PHE A 105 13.39 1.77 5.97
C PHE A 105 12.95 0.93 4.75
N TYR A 106 12.08 1.48 3.89
CA TYR A 106 11.59 0.77 2.70
C TYR A 106 12.71 0.32 1.75
N VAL A 107 13.71 1.17 1.53
CA VAL A 107 14.86 0.87 0.66
C VAL A 107 15.69 -0.29 1.23
N GLN A 108 15.80 -0.39 2.56
CA GLN A 108 16.57 -1.44 3.25
C GLN A 108 15.87 -2.79 3.35
N ILE A 109 14.54 -2.86 3.11
CA ILE A 109 13.84 -4.15 3.07
C ILE A 109 14.45 -5.00 1.94
N ARG A 110 14.98 -6.16 2.33
CA ARG A 110 15.53 -7.16 1.40
C ARG A 110 14.37 -7.85 0.67
N LYS A 111 14.61 -8.21 -0.59
CA LYS A 111 13.71 -9.08 -1.36
C LYS A 111 13.79 -10.51 -0.83
#